data_AF-A0A1F8QV45-F1
#
_entry.id   AF-A0A1F8QV45-F1
#
_cell.length_a   1.000
_cell.length_b   1.000
_cell.length_c   1.000
_cell.angle_alpha   90.00
_cell.angle_beta   90.00
_cell.angle_gamma   90.00
#
_symmetry.space_group_name_H-M   'P 1'
#
loop_
_entity.id
_entity.type
_entity.pdbx_description
1 polymer ?
#
loop_
_entity_poly.entity_id
_entity_poly.type
_entity_poly.pdbx_seq_one_letter_code
_entity_poly.pdbx_strand_id
1 'polypeptide(L)'
;MIARLGTFLIVLGIGIFIIFVTSDLARRPDFDYLFVAILLVGVGWLFQRRRPPPHASGRFSMLRRMRGERGAENQKDEQEKK
;
A
#
# COMPACT_ATOMS: atom_id res chain seq x y z
N MET A 1 -0.15 0.77 -15.10
CA MET A 1 -0.30 -0.69 -15.00
C MET A 1 0.48 -1.30 -13.82
N ILE A 2 1.70 -0.85 -13.52
CA ILE A 2 2.52 -1.29 -12.37
C ILE A 2 1.75 -1.35 -11.03
N ALA A 3 0.91 -0.35 -10.76
CA ALA A 3 0.09 -0.31 -9.56
C ALA A 3 -0.85 -1.53 -9.41
N ARG A 4 -1.52 -1.94 -10.51
CA ARG A 4 -2.44 -3.08 -10.50
C ARG A 4 -1.69 -4.40 -10.36
N LEU A 5 -0.49 -4.49 -10.95
CA LEU A 5 0.37 -5.66 -10.82
C LEU A 5 0.81 -5.88 -9.36
N GLY A 6 1.16 -4.81 -8.64
CA GLY A 6 1.48 -4.89 -7.20
C GLY A 6 0.30 -5.41 -6.37
N THR A 7 -0.90 -4.90 -6.60
CA THR A 7 -2.12 -5.39 -5.92
C THR A 7 -2.43 -6.85 -6.29
N PHE A 8 -2.24 -7.25 -7.55
CA PHE A 8 -2.40 -8.64 -7.96
C PHE A 8 -1.44 -9.58 -7.24
N LEU A 9 -0.15 -9.22 -7.15
CA LEU A 9 0.86 -10.01 -6.44
C LEU A 9 0.54 -10.16 -4.95
N ILE A 10 0.04 -9.10 -4.30
CA ILE A 10 -0.39 -9.17 -2.90
C ILE A 10 -1.57 -10.12 -2.74
N VAL A 11 -2.60 -10.01 -3.58
CA VAL A 11 -3.78 -10.90 -3.52
C VAL A 11 -3.37 -12.36 -3.77
N LEU A 12 -2.50 -12.60 -4.74
CA LEU A 12 -1.97 -13.93 -5.04
C LEU A 12 -1.15 -14.49 -3.86
N GLY A 13 -0.29 -13.67 -3.24
CA GLY A 13 0.48 -14.04 -2.06
C GLY A 13 -0.42 -14.40 -0.86
N ILE A 14 -1.51 -13.65 -0.66
CA ILE A 14 -2.54 -13.99 0.35
C ILE A 14 -3.19 -15.34 0.03
N GLY A 15 -3.50 -15.61 -1.24
CA GLY A 15 -4.05 -16.89 -1.68
C GLY A 15 -3.14 -18.08 -1.34
N ILE A 16 -1.84 -17.95 -1.62
CA ILE A 16 -0.84 -18.98 -1.28
C ILE A 16 -0.66 -19.12 0.24
N PHE A 17 -0.74 -18.02 0.98
CA PHE A 17 -0.68 -18.06 2.44
C PHE A 17 -1.83 -18.88 3.04
N ILE A 18 -3.04 -18.81 2.45
CA ILE A 18 -4.17 -19.65 2.88
C ILE A 18 -3.87 -21.15 2.67
N ILE A 19 -3.21 -21.51 1.57
CA ILE A 19 -2.76 -22.89 1.33
C ILE A 19 -1.78 -23.33 2.41
N PHE A 20 -0.79 -22.48 2.76
CA PHE A 20 0.13 -22.75 3.87
C PHE A 20 -0.61 -23.01 5.19
N VAL A 21 -1.55 -22.15 5.57
CA VAL A 21 -2.36 -22.32 6.80
C VAL A 21 -3.13 -23.64 6.77
N THR A 22 -3.63 -24.04 5.60
CA THR A 22 -4.35 -25.31 5.43
C THR A 22 -3.40 -26.51 5.59
N SER A 23 -2.18 -26.43 5.04
CA SER A 23 -1.13 -27.45 5.21
C SER A 23 -0.67 -27.58 6.67
N ASP A 24 -0.49 -26.45 7.37
CA ASP A 24 -0.17 -26.43 8.80
C ASP A 24 -1.27 -27.08 9.64
N LEU A 25 -2.54 -26.79 9.32
CA LEU A 25 -3.69 -27.41 9.98
C LEU A 25 -3.75 -28.93 9.76
N ALA A 26 -3.26 -29.41 8.61
CA ALA A 26 -3.11 -30.83 8.30
C ALA A 26 -1.89 -31.48 8.99
N ARG A 27 -1.18 -30.78 9.88
CA ARG A 27 0.06 -31.19 10.55
C ARG A 27 1.20 -31.53 9.58
N ARG A 28 1.16 -30.99 8.36
CA ARG A 28 2.22 -31.12 7.35
C ARG A 28 2.59 -29.72 6.86
N PRO A 29 3.31 -28.94 7.68
CA PRO A 29 3.66 -27.58 7.30
C PRO A 29 4.64 -27.59 6.12
N ASP A 30 4.14 -27.21 4.95
CA ASP A 30 4.96 -26.97 3.76
C ASP A 30 5.40 -25.50 3.75
N PHE A 31 6.60 -25.27 4.28
CA PHE A 31 7.18 -23.92 4.39
C PHE A 31 7.44 -23.26 3.03
N ASP A 32 7.52 -24.03 1.95
CA ASP A 32 7.64 -23.50 0.59
C ASP A 32 6.50 -22.52 0.27
N TYR A 33 5.27 -22.85 0.65
CA TYR A 33 4.12 -21.96 0.46
C TYR A 33 4.26 -20.67 1.28
N LEU A 34 4.80 -20.76 2.51
CA LEU A 34 5.03 -19.59 3.34
C LEU A 34 6.08 -18.65 2.72
N PHE A 35 7.22 -19.19 2.28
CA PHE A 35 8.29 -18.41 1.67
C PHE A 35 7.84 -17.75 0.35
N VAL A 36 7.11 -18.50 -0.49
CA VAL A 36 6.53 -17.97 -1.72
C VAL A 36 5.52 -16.86 -1.41
N ALA A 37 4.64 -17.04 -0.43
CA ALA A 37 3.67 -16.03 -0.04
C ALA A 37 4.35 -14.73 0.45
N ILE A 38 5.35 -14.85 1.33
CA ILE A 38 6.12 -13.69 1.84
C ILE A 38 6.82 -12.95 0.69
N LEU A 39 7.45 -13.69 -0.22
CA LEU A 39 8.13 -13.12 -1.39
C LEU A 39 7.15 -12.34 -2.28
N LEU A 40 5.99 -12.93 -2.61
CA LEU A 40 4.97 -12.29 -3.44
C LEU A 40 4.41 -11.03 -2.79
N VAL A 41 4.10 -11.07 -1.49
CA VAL A 41 3.58 -9.92 -0.75
C VAL A 41 4.64 -8.82 -0.67
N GLY A 42 5.89 -9.16 -0.35
CA GLY A 42 6.99 -8.20 -0.27
C GLY A 42 7.29 -7.51 -1.60
N VAL A 43 7.34 -8.27 -2.69
CA VAL A 43 7.54 -7.74 -4.05
C VAL A 43 6.33 -6.91 -4.48
N GLY A 44 5.11 -7.37 -4.22
CA GLY A 44 3.88 -6.64 -4.51
C GLY A 44 3.82 -5.30 -3.77
N TRP A 45 4.24 -5.28 -2.50
CA TRP A 45 4.35 -4.07 -1.69
C TRP A 45 5.37 -3.08 -2.24
N LEU A 46 6.55 -3.56 -2.67
CA LEU A 46 7.57 -2.73 -3.31
C LEU A 46 7.03 -2.02 -4.56
N PHE A 47 6.25 -2.73 -5.38
CA PHE A 47 5.59 -2.12 -6.55
C PHE A 47 4.51 -1.11 -6.17
N GLN A 48 3.87 -1.27 -5.02
CA GLN A 48 2.88 -0.32 -4.51
C GLN A 48 3.53 0.95 -3.96
N ARG A 49 4.73 0.86 -3.39
CA ARG A 49 5.48 2.00 -2.84
C ARG A 49 6.03 2.95 -3.91
N ARG A 50 6.29 2.46 -5.12
CA ARG A 50 6.77 3.30 -6.24
C ARG A 50 5.64 4.01 -7.02
N ARG A 51 4.43 4.09 -6.45
CA ARG A 51 3.31 4.80 -7.07
C ARG A 51 3.57 6.31 -7.01
N PRO A 52 3.70 7.03 -8.15
CA PRO A 52 3.64 8.48 -8.14
C PRO A 52 2.24 8.91 -7.64
N PRO A 53 2.14 10.02 -6.89
CA PRO A 53 0.86 10.51 -6.41
C PRO A 53 -0.10 10.66 -7.60
N PRO A 54 -1.35 10.18 -7.50
CA PRO A 54 -2.30 10.26 -8.59
C PRO A 54 -2.41 11.71 -9.05
N HIS A 55 -2.27 11.95 -10.36
CA HIS A 55 -2.50 13.26 -10.96
C HIS A 55 -3.83 13.78 -10.45
N ALA A 56 -3.80 14.95 -9.80
CA ALA A 56 -4.96 15.53 -9.15
C ALA A 56 -6.09 15.66 -10.19
N SER A 57 -7.07 14.76 -10.13
CA SER A 57 -8.25 14.89 -10.97
C SER A 57 -8.99 16.13 -10.47
N GLY A 58 -9.24 17.09 -11.37
CA GLY A 58 -9.87 18.38 -11.02
C GLY A 58 -11.26 18.28 -10.39
N ARG A 59 -11.79 17.06 -10.22
CA ARG A 59 -13.11 16.73 -9.67
C ARG A 59 -13.24 17.01 -8.17
N PHE A 60 -12.14 17.16 -7.44
CA PHE A 60 -12.14 17.49 -6.00
C PHE A 60 -11.33 18.76 -5.66
N SER A 61 -11.11 19.67 -6.62
CA SER A 61 -10.39 20.93 -6.32
C SER A 61 -11.13 21.77 -5.27
N MET A 62 -12.47 21.76 -5.31
CA MET A 62 -13.33 22.51 -4.39
C MET A 62 -13.26 21.97 -2.95
N LEU A 63 -13.29 20.63 -2.80
CA LEU A 63 -13.15 19.97 -1.50
C LEU A 63 -11.75 20.12 -0.91
N ARG A 64 -10.71 20.21 -1.76
CA ARG A 64 -9.33 20.47 -1.36
C ARG A 64 -9.11 21.91 -0.87
N ARG A 65 -9.82 22.88 -1.43
CA ARG A 65 -9.80 24.28 -0.99
C ARG A 65 -10.36 24.43 0.44
N MET A 66 -11.47 23.74 0.74
CA MET A 66 -12.06 23.75 2.09
C MET A 66 -11.22 23.02 3.15
N ARG A 67 -10.36 22.07 2.75
CA ARG A 67 -9.46 21.35 3.68
C ARG A 67 -8.08 22.02 3.85
N GLY A 68 -7.67 22.85 2.89
CA GLY A 68 -6.37 23.53 2.88
C GLY A 68 -6.25 24.73 3.83
N GLU A 69 -7.37 25.31 4.26
CA GLU A 69 -7.37 26.51 5.10
C GLU A 69 -7.11 26.21 6.59
N ARG A 70 -7.15 24.94 7.02
CA ARG A 70 -6.87 24.58 8.43
C ARG A 70 -5.43 24.10 8.70
N GLY A 71 -4.63 23.89 7.66
CA GLY A 71 -3.27 23.34 7.79
C GLY A 71 -2.14 24.28 7.40
N ALA A 72 -2.44 25.40 6.75
CA ALA A 72 -1.43 26.33 6.22
C ALA A 72 -1.17 27.55 7.13
N GLU A 73 -1.99 27.78 8.15
CA GLU A 73 -1.80 28.88 9.12
C GLU A 73 -0.68 28.55 10.12
N ASN A 74 -0.61 27.30 10.60
CA ASN A 74 0.44 26.87 11.55
C ASN A 74 1.86 26.78 10.98
N GLN A 75 2.08 26.86 9.65
CA GLN A 75 3.44 26.78 9.07
C GLN A 75 4.04 28.15 8.74
N LYS A 76 3.24 29.23 8.75
CA LYS A 76 3.77 30.58 8.48
C LYS A 76 4.24 31.26 9.78
N ASP A 77 3.59 31.00 10.90
CA ASP A 77 3.94 31.63 12.19
C ASP A 77 5.25 31.09 12.81
N GLU A 78 5.73 29.90 12.41
CA GLU A 78 7.02 29.36 12.89
C GLU A 78 8.24 29.85 12.08
N GLN A 79 8.06 30.45 10.90
CA GLN A 79 9.17 31.02 10.11
C GLN A 79 9.41 32.51 10.36
N GLU A 80 8.44 33.24 10.92
CA GLU A 80 8.59 34.68 11.21
C GLU A 80 9.23 34.97 12.59
N LYS A 81 9.49 33.93 13.39
CA LYS A 81 10.04 34.06 14.76
C LYS A 81 11.48 33.53 14.94
N LYS A 82 12.23 33.33 13.86
CA LYS A 82 13.66 33.01 13.89
C LYS A 82 14.52 34.06 13.21
#